data_AF-A0A1F6DVL9-F1
#
_entry.id   AF-A0A1F6DVL9-F1
#
_cell.length_a   1.000
_cell.length_b   1.000
_cell.length_c   1.000
_cell.angle_alpha   90.00
_cell.angle_beta   90.00
_cell.angle_gamma   90.00
#
_symmetry.space_group_name_H-M   'P 1'
#
loop_
_entity.id
_entity.type
_entity.pdbx_description
1 polymer ?
#
loop_
_entity_poly.entity_id
_entity_poly.type
_entity_poly.pdbx_seq_one_letter_code
_entity_poly.pdbx_strand_id
1 'polypeptide(L)'
;MVLSPLVASAATCTDGLCNPLNSSFSSIPAFIAGALKVLVIVALPIIALFIVISGFMFVFALGNEGKLTKAKENFVYVIIGALLILGAWVIATLIGGTVTQIVGN
;
A
#
# COMPACT_ATOMS: atom_id res chain seq x y z
N MET A 1 -1.56 -29.00 36.34
CA MET A 1 -2.75 -29.01 35.45
C MET A 1 -3.77 -28.04 36.00
N VAL A 2 -3.59 -26.74 35.76
CA VAL A 2 -4.65 -25.74 35.94
C VAL A 2 -4.57 -24.82 34.74
N LEU A 3 -5.71 -24.68 34.08
CA LEU A 3 -5.95 -24.12 32.77
C LEU A 3 -5.80 -22.59 32.85
N SER A 4 -4.76 -22.02 32.25
CA SER A 4 -4.70 -20.57 32.04
C SER A 4 -5.65 -20.22 30.88
N PRO A 5 -6.71 -19.43 31.10
CA PRO A 5 -7.53 -18.95 30.00
C PRO A 5 -6.67 -17.98 29.20
N LEU A 6 -6.64 -18.20 27.89
CA LEU A 6 -6.62 -17.20 26.84
C LEU A 6 -6.57 -15.76 27.38
N VAL A 7 -5.37 -15.26 27.69
CA VAL A 7 -5.16 -13.84 27.97
C VAL A 7 -5.37 -13.15 26.63
N ALA A 8 -6.62 -12.76 26.40
CA ALA A 8 -6.97 -11.65 25.57
C ALA A 8 -5.98 -10.54 25.88
N SER A 9 -5.26 -10.07 24.86
CA SER A 9 -4.41 -8.90 24.92
C SER A 9 -5.29 -7.67 25.17
N ALA A 10 -5.77 -7.50 26.41
CA ALA A 10 -6.40 -6.28 26.87
C ALA A 10 -5.28 -5.25 27.04
N ALA A 11 -5.32 -4.20 26.21
CA ALA A 11 -4.42 -3.07 26.32
C ALA A 11 -4.45 -2.52 27.75
N THR A 12 -3.29 -2.41 28.40
CA THR A 12 -3.14 -1.68 29.65
C THR A 12 -3.28 -0.19 29.34
N CYS A 13 -4.40 0.43 29.70
CA CYS A 13 -4.62 1.86 29.50
C CYS A 13 -4.58 2.55 30.86
N THR A 14 -3.51 3.29 31.10
CA THR A 14 -3.44 4.31 32.16
C THR A 14 -4.05 5.58 31.57
N ASP A 15 -5.21 5.98 32.09
CA ASP A 15 -5.99 7.18 31.77
C ASP A 15 -6.57 7.30 30.34
N GLY A 16 -7.76 6.70 30.12
CA GLY A 16 -8.63 7.01 28.97
C GLY A 16 -9.35 5.81 28.35
N LEU A 17 -10.22 6.09 27.37
CA LEU A 17 -10.96 5.07 26.61
C LEU A 17 -9.99 4.19 25.82
N CYS A 18 -9.84 2.93 26.23
CA CYS A 18 -9.00 1.95 25.54
C CYS A 18 -9.51 1.69 24.13
N ASN A 19 -8.66 1.93 23.12
CA ASN A 19 -8.90 1.45 21.78
C ASN A 19 -8.84 -0.10 21.76
N PRO A 20 -9.92 -0.81 21.39
CA PRO A 20 -9.92 -2.28 21.31
C PRO A 20 -9.12 -2.80 20.11
N LEU A 21 -8.71 -1.91 19.20
CA LEU A 21 -7.70 -2.19 18.20
C LEU A 21 -6.32 -2.00 18.85
N ASN A 22 -5.40 -2.94 18.61
CA ASN A 22 -4.01 -2.98 19.12
C ASN A 22 -3.44 -1.56 19.37
N SER A 23 -2.71 -1.38 20.48
CA SER A 23 -2.08 -0.11 20.91
C SER A 23 -1.25 0.61 19.83
N SER A 24 -0.86 -0.10 18.76
CA SER A 24 -0.20 0.42 17.56
C SER A 24 -1.10 1.25 16.63
N PHE A 25 -2.43 1.22 16.83
CA PHE A 25 -3.42 2.01 16.09
C PHE A 25 -4.13 3.04 16.99
N SER A 26 -3.44 3.52 18.02
CA SER A 26 -3.97 4.47 19.01
C SER A 26 -4.26 5.87 18.47
N SER A 27 -3.93 6.16 17.21
CA SER A 27 -4.15 7.47 16.58
C SER A 27 -4.63 7.32 15.14
N ILE A 28 -5.46 8.26 14.67
CA ILE A 28 -5.99 8.31 13.29
C ILE A 28 -4.86 8.14 12.23
N PRO A 29 -3.68 8.79 12.35
CA PRO A 29 -2.60 8.61 11.39
C PRO A 29 -2.03 7.18 11.36
N ALA A 30 -1.92 6.53 12.52
CA ALA A 30 -1.39 5.18 12.63
C ALA A 30 -2.35 4.14 12.03
N PHE A 31 -3.65 4.35 12.20
CA PHE A 31 -4.68 3.53 11.53
C PHE A 31 -4.61 3.65 10.00
N ILE A 32 -4.52 4.88 9.47
CA ILE A 32 -4.39 5.12 8.03
C ILE A 32 -3.10 4.49 7.49
N ALA A 33 -1.97 4.65 8.17
CA ALA A 33 -0.71 4.03 7.78
C ALA A 33 -0.79 2.50 7.73
N GLY A 34 -1.46 1.88 8.70
CA GLY A 34 -1.73 0.44 8.71
C GLY A 34 -2.57 -0.02 7.53
N ALA A 35 -3.68 0.67 7.26
CA ALA A 35 -4.56 0.36 6.14
C ALA A 35 -3.84 0.49 4.78
N LEU A 36 -3.04 1.55 4.60
CA LEU A 36 -2.21 1.72 3.40
C LEU A 36 -1.19 0.59 3.25
N LYS A 37 -0.58 0.13 4.34
CA LYS A 37 0.41 -0.95 4.29
C LYS A 37 -0.21 -2.28 3.82
N VAL A 38 -1.42 -2.59 4.30
CA VAL A 38 -2.18 -3.76 3.84
C VAL A 38 -2.55 -3.63 2.37
N LEU A 39 -3.01 -2.44 1.95
CA LEU A 39 -3.31 -2.16 0.54
C LEU A 39 -2.09 -2.42 -0.35
N VAL A 40 -0.90 -1.94 0.03
CA VAL A 40 0.34 -2.12 -0.76
C VAL A 40 0.73 -3.60 -0.87
N ILE A 41 0.62 -4.36 0.22
CA ILE A 41 0.89 -5.82 0.22
C ILE A 41 0.02 -6.54 -0.81
N VAL A 42 -1.25 -6.17 -0.94
CA VAL A 42 -2.18 -6.77 -1.89
C VAL A 42 -2.01 -6.19 -3.30
N ALA A 43 -1.65 -4.91 -3.42
CA ALA A 43 -1.50 -4.26 -4.71
C ALA A 43 -0.28 -4.75 -5.50
N LEU A 44 0.84 -5.08 -4.84
CA LEU A 44 2.05 -5.58 -5.51
C LEU A 44 1.82 -6.84 -6.37
N PRO A 45 1.22 -7.93 -5.88
CA PRO A 45 0.94 -9.10 -6.72
C PRO A 45 -0.08 -8.80 -7.83
N ILE A 46 -1.03 -7.90 -7.58
CA ILE A 46 -2.01 -7.47 -8.59
C ILE A 46 -1.32 -6.73 -9.74
N ILE A 47 -0.42 -5.79 -9.44
CA ILE A 47 0.38 -5.08 -10.45
C ILE A 47 1.20 -6.07 -11.27
N ALA A 48 1.87 -7.02 -10.61
CA ALA A 48 2.67 -8.03 -11.30
C ALA A 48 1.81 -8.85 -12.29
N LEU A 49 0.60 -9.24 -11.88
CA LEU A 49 -0.36 -9.93 -12.74
C LEU A 49 -0.74 -9.06 -13.95
N PHE A 50 -1.05 -7.79 -13.74
CA PHE A 50 -1.41 -6.87 -14.82
C PHE A 50 -0.27 -6.62 -15.81
N ILE A 51 0.99 -6.55 -15.34
CA ILE A 51 2.15 -6.44 -16.22
C ILE A 51 2.26 -7.67 -17.12
N VAL A 52 2.10 -8.87 -16.56
CA VAL A 52 2.15 -10.12 -17.32
C VAL A 52 1.04 -10.18 -18.37
N ILE A 53 -0.21 -9.84 -17.99
CA ILE A 53 -1.35 -9.82 -18.91
C ILE A 53 -1.14 -8.80 -20.04
N SER A 54 -0.66 -7.59 -19.71
CA SER A 54 -0.34 -6.57 -20.70
C SER A 54 0.77 -7.04 -21.66
N GLY A 55 1.80 -7.71 -21.14
CA GLY A 55 2.86 -8.33 -21.93
C GLY A 55 2.33 -9.34 -22.95
N PHE A 56 1.43 -10.24 -22.54
CA PHE A 56 0.78 -11.16 -23.46
C PHE A 56 -0.05 -10.44 -24.54
N MET A 57 -0.73 -9.35 -24.17
CA MET A 57 -1.53 -8.56 -25.12
C MET A 57 -0.67 -7.94 -26.23
N PHE A 58 0.58 -7.55 -25.94
CA PHE A 58 1.53 -7.11 -26.97
C PHE A 58 1.95 -8.24 -27.91
N VAL A 59 2.21 -9.43 -27.36
CA VAL A 59 2.59 -10.60 -28.16
C VAL A 59 1.44 -11.03 -29.08
N PHE A 60 0.21 -11.06 -28.58
CA PHE A 60 -0.98 -11.44 -29.36
C PHE A 60 -1.42 -10.38 -30.37
N ALA A 61 -0.92 -9.15 -30.29
CA ALA A 61 -1.26 -8.11 -31.25
C ALA A 61 -0.70 -8.40 -32.65
N LEU A 62 0.37 -9.21 -32.77
CA LEU A 62 0.88 -9.77 -34.03
C LEU A 62 1.06 -8.75 -35.17
N GLY A 63 1.35 -7.48 -34.85
CA GLY A 63 1.51 -6.41 -35.85
C GLY A 63 0.22 -5.70 -36.27
N ASN A 64 -0.95 -6.06 -35.71
CA ASN A 64 -2.18 -5.28 -35.90
C ASN A 64 -2.08 -3.96 -35.11
N GLU A 65 -1.99 -2.83 -35.83
CA GLU A 65 -1.82 -1.49 -35.26
C GLU A 65 -2.90 -1.14 -34.22
N GLY A 66 -4.15 -1.55 -34.44
CA GLY A 66 -5.24 -1.29 -33.51
C GLY A 66 -5.07 -2.04 -32.19
N LYS A 67 -4.68 -3.31 -32.26
CA LYS A 67 -4.43 -4.13 -31.05
C LYS A 67 -3.16 -3.68 -30.31
N LEU A 68 -2.13 -3.28 -31.05
CA LEU A 68 -0.89 -2.73 -30.49
C LEU A 68 -1.14 -1.41 -29.75
N THR A 69 -1.97 -0.54 -30.31
CA THR A 69 -2.34 0.74 -29.68
C THR A 69 -3.05 0.48 -28.36
N LYS A 70 -4.05 -0.42 -28.35
CA LYS A 70 -4.74 -0.80 -27.11
C LYS A 70 -3.82 -1.47 -26.08
N ALA A 71 -2.91 -2.35 -26.51
CA ALA A 71 -1.96 -2.99 -25.61
C ALA A 71 -1.05 -1.94 -24.94
N LYS A 72 -0.62 -0.93 -25.70
CA LYS A 72 0.19 0.18 -25.21
C LYS A 72 -0.55 1.09 -24.24
N GLU A 73 -1.79 1.46 -24.55
CA GLU A 73 -2.63 2.21 -23.62
C GLU A 73 -2.78 1.46 -22.29
N ASN A 74 -3.13 0.17 -22.36
CA ASN A 74 -3.28 -0.67 -21.17
C ASN A 74 -1.97 -0.75 -20.36
N PHE A 75 -0.83 -0.92 -21.02
CA PHE A 75 0.47 -0.93 -20.38
C PHE A 75 0.77 0.39 -19.66
N VAL A 76 0.49 1.53 -20.29
CA VAL A 76 0.70 2.84 -19.69
C VAL A 76 -0.14 3.00 -18.42
N TYR A 77 -1.39 2.55 -18.42
CA TYR A 77 -2.23 2.57 -17.20
C TYR A 77 -1.63 1.71 -16.08
N VAL A 78 -1.13 0.51 -16.40
CA VAL A 78 -0.46 -0.37 -15.42
C VAL A 78 0.80 0.29 -14.85
N ILE A 79 1.60 0.92 -15.71
CA ILE A 79 2.81 1.65 -15.29
C ILE A 79 2.46 2.83 -14.40
N ILE A 80 1.43 3.62 -14.74
CA ILE A 80 0.99 4.74 -13.89
C ILE A 80 0.54 4.22 -12.52
N GLY A 81 -0.25 3.14 -12.46
CA GLY A 81 -0.67 2.54 -11.19
C GLY A 81 0.51 2.07 -10.34
N ALA A 82 1.49 1.40 -10.94
CA ALA A 82 2.71 0.97 -10.26
C ALA A 82 3.52 2.18 -9.75
N LEU A 83 3.65 3.22 -10.58
CA LEU A 83 4.41 4.42 -10.27
C LEU A 83 3.74 5.25 -9.16
N LEU A 84 2.41 5.28 -9.09
CA LEU A 84 1.69 5.90 -7.98
C LEU A 84 1.96 5.19 -6.65
N ILE A 85 1.92 3.86 -6.63
CA ILE A 85 2.17 3.08 -5.40
C ILE A 85 3.61 3.24 -4.91
N LEU A 86 4.58 3.12 -5.81
CA LEU A 86 6.01 3.28 -5.47
C LEU A 86 6.37 4.74 -5.20
N GLY A 87 5.82 5.66 -5.98
CA GLY A 87 6.08 7.10 -5.90
C GLY A 87 5.46 7.75 -4.66
N ALA A 88 4.34 7.23 -4.16
CA ALA A 88 3.71 7.74 -2.94
C ALA A 88 4.66 7.70 -1.74
N TRP A 89 5.43 6.62 -1.58
CA TRP A 89 6.38 6.50 -0.47
C TRP A 89 7.57 7.46 -0.60
N VAL A 90 8.08 7.63 -1.83
CA VAL A 90 9.16 8.57 -2.13
C VAL A 90 8.71 10.00 -1.81
N ILE A 91 7.56 10.42 -2.34
CA ILE A 91 7.02 11.77 -2.10
C ILE A 91 6.74 11.99 -0.61
N ALA A 92 6.14 11.03 0.08
CA ALA A 92 5.88 11.13 1.52
C ALA A 92 7.17 11.31 2.33
N THR A 93 8.24 10.59 1.98
CA THR A 93 9.54 10.69 2.65
C THR A 93 10.21 12.04 2.37
N LEU A 94 10.13 12.54 1.14
CA LEU A 94 10.67 13.86 0.78
C LEU A 94 9.97 14.99 1.54
N ILE A 95 8.63 14.95 1.61
CA ILE A 95 7.85 15.93 2.36
C ILE A 95 8.15 15.83 3.85
N GLY A 96 8.14 14.62 4.42
CA GLY A 96 8.45 14.41 5.84
C GLY A 96 9.86 14.87 6.22
N GLY A 97 10.84 14.63 5.35
CA GLY A 97 12.21 15.14 5.51
C GLY A 97 12.25 16.67 5.52
N THR A 98 11.58 17.31 4.56
CA THR A 98 11.50 18.78 4.48
C THR A 98 10.82 19.38 5.72
N VAL A 99 9.70 18.79 6.16
CA VAL A 99 8.97 19.26 7.35
C VAL A 99 9.82 19.11 8.61
N THR A 100 10.56 18.00 8.76
CA THR A 100 11.45 17.78 9.90
C THR A 100 12.61 18.79 9.91
N GLN A 101 13.16 19.13 8.74
CA GLN A 101 14.18 20.17 8.62
C GLN A 101 13.68 21.56 9.01
N ILE A 102 12.40 21.88 8.74
CA ILE A 102 11.81 23.18 9.07
C ILE A 102 11.35 23.25 10.54
N VAL A 103 10.83 22.14 11.09
CA VAL A 103 10.37 22.06 12.49
C VAL A 103 11.53 22.09 13.49
N GLY A 104 12.77 21.90 13.03
CA GLY A 104 13.95 22.22 13.82
C GLY A 104 14.13 21.31 15.02
N ASN A 105 14.78 20.17 14.79
CA ASN A 105 15.76 19.67 15.75
C ASN A 105 17.14 19.68 15.09
#